data_AF-A0A538PZG1-F1
#
_entry.id   AF-A0A538PZG1-F1
#
_cell.length_a   1.000
_cell.length_b   1.000
_cell.length_c   1.000
_cell.angle_alpha   90.00
_cell.angle_beta   90.00
_cell.angle_gamma   90.00
#
_symmetry.space_group_name_H-M   'P 1'
#
loop_
_entity.id
_entity.type
_entity.pdbx_description
1 polymer ?
#
loop_
_entity_poly.entity_id
_entity_poly.type
_entity_poly.pdbx_seq_one_letter_code
_entity_poly.pdbx_strand_id
1 'polypeptide(L)' 'MPAAPARRERRPGRNEPCWCGSARKYKKCHLATDENADRVSR' A
#
# COMPACT_ATOMS: atom_id res chain seq x y z
N MET A 1 -13.17 -26.36 -14.32
CA MET A 1 -12.79 -24.98 -14.65
C MET A 1 -12.30 -24.29 -13.37
N PRO A 2 -11.00 -24.04 -13.16
CA PRO A 2 -10.58 -23.12 -12.12
C PRO A 2 -9.88 -21.92 -12.77
N ALA A 3 -10.62 -20.82 -12.97
CA ALA A 3 -10.01 -19.52 -13.18
C ALA A 3 -9.60 -19.00 -11.80
N ALA A 4 -8.29 -19.04 -11.54
CA ALA A 4 -7.67 -18.53 -10.32
C ALA A 4 -8.19 -17.12 -10.00
N PRO A 5 -8.40 -16.78 -8.72
CA PRO A 5 -8.76 -15.42 -8.37
C PRO A 5 -7.58 -14.54 -8.76
N ALA A 6 -7.79 -13.68 -9.76
CA ALA A 6 -6.92 -12.55 -10.04
C ALA A 6 -6.77 -11.80 -8.72
N ARG A 7 -5.67 -12.05 -8.01
CA ARG A 7 -5.26 -11.33 -6.83
C ARG A 7 -4.92 -9.96 -7.33
N ARG A 8 -5.97 -9.15 -7.52
CA ARG A 8 -5.87 -7.71 -7.74
C ARG A 8 -4.82 -7.28 -6.73
N GLU A 9 -3.71 -6.78 -7.23
CA GLU A 9 -2.68 -6.14 -6.45
C GLU A 9 -3.35 -4.89 -5.88
N ARG A 10 -4.16 -5.10 -4.85
CA ARG A 10 -4.80 -4.06 -4.08
C ARG A 10 -3.62 -3.37 -3.48
N ARG A 11 -3.30 -2.17 -3.98
CA ARG A 11 -2.47 -1.20 -3.28
C ARG A 11 -2.79 -1.37 -1.79
N PRO A 12 -1.82 -1.78 -0.96
CA PRO A 12 -2.11 -2.20 0.40
C PRO A 12 -2.99 -1.15 1.05
N GLY A 13 -4.12 -1.59 1.61
CA GLY A 13 -5.01 -0.69 2.30
C GLY A 13 -4.24 0.09 3.36
N ARG A 14 -4.66 1.31 3.71
CA ARG A 14 -3.96 2.15 4.71
C ARG A 14 -3.62 1.40 6.01
N ASN A 15 -4.40 0.40 6.40
CA ASN A 15 -4.18 -0.41 7.61
C ASN A 15 -3.37 -1.71 7.39
N GLU A 16 -3.12 -2.11 6.15
CA GLU A 16 -2.38 -3.34 5.82
C GLU A 16 -0.87 -3.18 6.08
N PRO A 17 -0.12 -4.28 6.29
CA PRO A 17 1.33 -4.22 6.40
C PRO A 17 1.94 -3.59 5.15
N CYS A 18 2.96 -2.76 5.35
CA CYS A 18 3.66 -2.06 4.30
C CYS A 18 4.35 -3.05 3.37
N TRP A 19 4.20 -2.82 2.06
CA TRP A 19 4.78 -3.64 1.01
C TRP A 19 6.32 -3.61 0.99
N CYS A 20 6.97 -2.64 1.66
CA CYS A 20 8.42 -2.54 1.73
C CYS A 20 9.09 -3.60 2.64
N GLY A 21 8.32 -4.52 3.24
CA GLY A 21 8.83 -5.58 4.11
C GLY A 21 9.06 -5.15 5.57
N SER A 22 8.72 -3.92 5.94
CA SER A 22 8.95 -3.40 7.31
C SER A 22 8.00 -3.95 8.39
N ALA A 23 7.03 -4.83 8.07
CA ALA A 23 5.96 -5.32 8.95
C ALA A 23 5.11 -4.23 9.66
N ARG A 24 5.41 -2.95 9.44
CA ARG A 24 4.69 -1.77 9.93
C ARG A 24 3.50 -1.50 9.02
N LYS A 25 2.41 -0.98 9.58
CA LYS A 25 1.22 -0.59 8.80
C LYS A 25 1.60 0.41 7.69
N TYR A 26 1.01 0.28 6.51
CA TYR A 26 1.20 1.18 5.37
C TYR A 26 1.03 2.64 5.80
N LYS A 27 -0.01 2.94 6.60
CA LYS A 27 -0.27 4.27 7.21
C LYS A 27 0.91 4.88 7.98
N LYS A 28 1.77 4.07 8.59
CA LYS A 28 2.93 4.52 9.39
C LYS A 28 4.27 4.38 8.68
N CYS A 29 4.30 3.79 7.49
CA CYS A 29 5.55 3.54 6.75
C CYS A 29 5.59 4.41 5.50
N HIS A 30 5.02 3.93 4.39
CA HIS A 30 5.02 4.66 3.12
C HIS A 30 3.86 5.63 2.96
N LEU A 31 2.75 5.53 3.71
CA LEU A 31 1.62 6.44 3.53
C LEU A 31 1.95 7.89 3.91
N ALA A 32 2.76 8.11 4.95
CA ALA A 32 3.18 9.47 5.30
C ALA A 32 4.05 10.08 4.18
N THR A 33 4.89 9.25 3.55
CA THR A 33 5.68 9.64 2.38
C THR A 33 4.79 9.85 1.15
N ASP A 34 3.76 9.02 0.94
CA ASP A 34 2.80 9.10 -0.17
C ASP A 34 1.90 10.34 -0.03
N GLU A 35 1.35 10.60 1.16
CA GLU A 35 0.57 11.81 1.45
C GLU A 35 1.45 13.08 1.40
N ASN A 36 2.72 12.99 1.79
CA ASN A 36 3.66 14.10 1.63
C ASN A 36 4.09 14.29 0.16
N ALA A 37 4.26 13.20 -0.59
CA ALA A 37 4.62 13.23 -2.02
C ALA A 37 3.47 13.78 -2.87
N ASP A 38 2.22 13.41 -2.58
CA ASP A 38 1.03 14.00 -3.20
C ASP A 38 0.97 15.52 -2.94
N ARG A 39 1.26 15.95 -1.71
CA ARG A 39 1.30 17.38 -1.37
C ARG A 39 2.44 18.15 -2.03
N VAL A 40 3.59 17.50 -2.25
CA VAL A 40 4.74 18.10 -2.95
C VAL A 40 4.52 18.11 -4.47
N SER A 41 3.71 17.20 -4.99
CA SER A 41 3.44 17.07 -6.42
C SER A 41 2.27 17.94 -6.91
N ARG A 42 1.60 18.67 -6.02
CA ARG A 42 0.53 19.65 -6.32
C ARG A 42 1.04 21.08 -6.21
#